data_AF-A0A316RZ35-F1
#
_entry.id   AF-A0A316RZ35-F1
#
_cell.length_a   1.000
_cell.length_b   1.000
_cell.length_c   1.000
_cell.angle_alpha   90.00
_cell.angle_beta   90.00
_cell.angle_gamma   90.00
#
_symmetry.space_group_name_H-M   'P 1'
#
loop_
_entity.id
_entity.type
_entity.pdbx_description
1 polymer ?
#
loop_
_entity_poly.entity_id
_entity_poly.type
_entity_poly.pdbx_seq_one_letter_code
_entity_poly.pdbx_strand_id
1 'polypeptide(L)'
;MDIKLTVEKGPDLGALLCLQGQMTAGEWRVLSDAAQVIANYLRCHPRVAEVSYPGLTTDAAYREASCTLRGGFGPYVWVRLADDTSWRRVEASADDPRAQVMQLEKSLSGNDN
;
A
#
# COMPACT_ATOMS: atom_id res chain seq x y z
N MET A 1 -15.67 4.95 -25.47
CA MET A 1 -15.50 4.27 -24.17
C MET A 1 -14.60 5.15 -23.34
N ASP A 2 -15.19 5.78 -22.34
CA ASP A 2 -14.58 6.81 -21.51
C ASP A 2 -13.57 6.15 -20.56
N ILE A 3 -12.28 6.25 -20.88
CA ILE A 3 -11.22 5.84 -19.96
C ILE A 3 -11.14 6.97 -18.94
N LYS A 4 -11.90 6.84 -17.85
CA LYS A 4 -11.75 7.71 -16.70
C LYS A 4 -10.34 7.54 -16.17
N LEU A 5 -9.48 8.50 -16.50
CA LEU A 5 -8.28 8.82 -15.73
C LEU A 5 -8.75 9.16 -14.31
N THR A 6 -8.82 8.17 -13.43
CA THR A 6 -8.93 8.43 -11.99
C THR A 6 -7.57 8.87 -11.50
N VAL A 7 -7.37 10.18 -11.44
CA VAL A 7 -6.31 10.88 -10.69
C VAL A 7 -6.52 10.73 -9.17
N GLU A 8 -7.02 9.58 -8.72
CA GLU A 8 -7.64 9.44 -7.40
C GLU A 8 -7.16 8.13 -6.76
N LYS A 9 -6.43 8.27 -5.64
CA LYS A 9 -6.00 7.25 -4.68
C LYS A 9 -6.51 5.80 -4.91
N GLY A 10 -5.59 4.85 -4.90
CA GLY A 10 -5.90 3.41 -4.83
C GLY A 10 -5.20 2.62 -5.93
N PRO A 11 -4.88 1.34 -5.68
CA PRO A 11 -4.24 0.50 -6.68
C PRO A 11 -5.16 0.21 -7.86
N ASP A 12 -4.61 0.31 -9.06
CA ASP A 12 -5.15 -0.36 -10.24
C ASP A 12 -5.18 -1.88 -10.02
N LEU A 13 -6.37 -2.43 -9.74
CA LEU A 13 -6.52 -3.87 -9.50
C LEU A 13 -6.05 -4.72 -10.69
N GLY A 14 -6.20 -4.22 -11.91
CA GLY A 14 -5.67 -4.87 -13.11
C GLY A 14 -4.14 -4.97 -13.11
N ALA A 15 -3.45 -3.92 -12.63
CA ALA A 15 -2.00 -3.94 -12.50
C ALA A 15 -1.56 -4.90 -11.38
N LEU A 16 -2.27 -4.91 -10.25
CA LEU A 16 -2.02 -5.86 -9.16
C LEU A 16 -2.22 -7.32 -9.59
N LEU A 17 -3.25 -7.61 -10.38
CA LEU A 17 -3.48 -8.94 -10.95
C LEU A 17 -2.36 -9.36 -11.89
N CYS A 18 -1.93 -8.46 -12.77
CA CYS A 18 -0.81 -8.73 -13.68
C CYS A 18 0.45 -9.05 -12.89
N LEU A 19 0.74 -8.25 -11.85
CA LEU A 19 1.87 -8.46 -10.96
C LEU A 19 1.75 -9.78 -10.18
N GLN A 20 0.58 -10.09 -9.63
CA GLN A 20 0.32 -11.37 -8.95
C GLN A 20 0.58 -12.57 -9.88
N GLY A 21 0.22 -12.47 -11.16
CA GLY A 21 0.47 -13.52 -12.14
C GLY A 21 1.93 -13.75 -12.50
N GLN A 22 2.82 -12.81 -12.16
CA GLN A 22 4.27 -12.90 -12.44
C GLN A 22 5.08 -13.55 -11.30
N MET A 23 4.46 -13.80 -10.15
CA MET A 23 5.16 -14.27 -8.94
C MET A 23 4.46 -15.47 -8.31
N THR A 24 5.18 -16.17 -7.43
CA THR A 24 4.60 -17.31 -6.73
C THR A 24 3.60 -16.85 -5.67
N ALA A 25 2.64 -17.72 -5.34
CA ALA A 25 1.66 -17.43 -4.28
C ALA A 25 2.31 -17.17 -2.91
N GLY A 26 3.48 -17.78 -2.66
CA GLY A 26 4.28 -17.54 -1.44
C GLY A 26 4.84 -16.13 -1.40
N GLU A 27 5.50 -15.70 -2.47
CA GLU A 27 6.07 -14.34 -2.60
C GLU A 27 4.98 -13.27 -2.51
N TRP A 28 3.89 -13.43 -3.27
CA TRP A 28 2.76 -12.51 -3.21
C TRP A 28 2.21 -12.35 -1.80
N ARG A 29 2.10 -13.47 -1.07
CA ARG A 29 1.60 -13.46 0.29
C ARG A 29 2.57 -12.75 1.24
N VAL A 30 3.86 -13.02 1.15
CA VAL A 30 4.88 -12.36 1.99
C VAL A 30 4.89 -10.84 1.75
N LEU A 31 4.87 -10.41 0.49
CA LEU A 31 4.80 -8.99 0.12
C LEU A 31 3.52 -8.32 0.66
N SER A 32 2.39 -9.01 0.54
CA SER A 32 1.11 -8.52 1.03
C SER A 32 1.04 -8.41 2.56
N ASP A 33 1.66 -9.36 3.27
CA ASP A 33 1.74 -9.34 4.74
C ASP A 33 2.58 -8.16 5.21
N ALA A 34 3.75 -7.94 4.57
CA ALA A 34 4.59 -6.78 4.85
C ALA A 34 3.86 -5.45 4.57
N ALA A 35 3.17 -5.34 3.44
CA ALA A 35 2.36 -4.18 3.10
C ALA A 35 1.24 -3.93 4.14
N GLN A 36 0.58 -4.98 4.62
CA GLN A 36 -0.45 -4.86 5.65
C GLN A 36 0.11 -4.30 6.96
N VAL A 37 1.30 -4.76 7.38
CA VAL A 37 1.97 -4.25 8.59
C VAL A 37 2.33 -2.78 8.43
N ILE A 38 2.94 -2.40 7.30
CA ILE A 38 3.28 -1.01 6.99
C ILE A 38 2.03 -0.13 6.98
N ALA A 39 0.96 -0.58 6.32
CA ALA A 39 -0.31 0.15 6.25
C ALA A 39 -0.93 0.37 7.65
N ASN A 40 -0.92 -0.66 8.51
CA ASN A 40 -1.40 -0.54 9.89
C ASN A 40 -0.54 0.42 10.71
N TYR A 41 0.78 0.36 10.58
CA TYR A 41 1.68 1.27 11.27
C TYR A 41 1.44 2.73 10.86
N LEU A 42 1.37 2.98 9.54
CA LEU A 42 1.12 4.31 9.01
C LEU A 42 -0.21 4.88 9.47
N ARG A 43 -1.26 4.05 9.58
CA ARG A 43 -2.58 4.50 10.04
C ARG A 43 -2.56 5.01 11.49
N CYS A 44 -1.63 4.53 12.30
CA CYS A 44 -1.45 4.97 13.68
C CYS A 44 -0.47 6.14 13.83
N HIS A 45 0.18 6.57 12.74
CA HIS A 45 1.25 7.56 12.81
C HIS A 45 0.70 8.99 12.76
N PRO A 46 1.09 9.89 13.69
CA PRO A 46 0.48 11.23 13.82
C PRO A 46 0.74 12.15 12.61
N ARG A 47 1.81 11.89 11.84
CA ARG A 47 2.12 12.65 10.61
C ARG A 47 1.42 12.11 9.36
N VAL A 48 0.62 11.07 9.48
CA VAL A 48 -0.15 10.48 8.37
C VAL A 48 -1.59 10.95 8.49
N ALA A 49 -2.09 11.61 7.44
CA ALA A 49 -3.48 12.02 7.34
C ALA A 49 -4.39 10.88 6.90
N GLU A 50 -3.95 10.09 5.90
CA GLU A 50 -4.77 9.03 5.33
C GLU A 50 -3.91 7.90 4.77
N VAL A 51 -4.42 6.66 4.87
CA VAL A 51 -3.79 5.48 4.28
C VAL A 51 -4.82 4.77 3.42
N SER A 52 -4.44 4.44 2.19
CA SER A 52 -5.22 3.66 1.24
C SER A 52 -4.44 2.40 0.90
N TYR A 53 -5.05 1.26 1.22
CA TYR A 53 -4.51 -0.05 0.91
C TYR A 53 -5.68 -1.01 0.73
N PRO A 54 -5.74 -1.79 -0.36
CA PRO A 54 -6.82 -2.72 -0.65
C PRO A 54 -7.02 -3.81 0.40
N GLY A 55 -6.04 -4.05 1.29
CA GLY A 55 -6.20 -4.93 2.45
C GLY A 55 -6.79 -4.27 3.70
N LEU A 56 -7.02 -2.95 3.69
CA LEU A 56 -7.70 -2.24 4.77
C LEU A 56 -9.21 -2.22 4.52
N THR A 57 -9.99 -2.59 5.54
CA THR A 57 -11.46 -2.58 5.46
C THR A 57 -12.06 -1.18 5.26
N THR A 58 -11.29 -0.13 5.54
CA THR A 58 -11.67 1.27 5.32
C THR A 58 -11.48 1.71 3.87
N ASP A 59 -10.82 0.90 3.04
CA ASP A 59 -10.55 1.21 1.64
C ASP A 59 -11.73 0.85 0.75
N ALA A 60 -12.10 1.74 -0.17
CA ALA A 60 -13.22 1.51 -1.09
C ALA A 60 -12.95 0.32 -2.03
N ALA A 61 -11.69 0.07 -2.37
CA ALA A 61 -11.30 -1.06 -3.19
C ALA A 61 -11.28 -2.38 -2.42
N TYR A 62 -11.40 -2.38 -1.08
CA TYR A 62 -11.31 -3.60 -0.26
C TYR A 62 -12.27 -4.71 -0.73
N ARG A 63 -13.52 -4.35 -1.01
CA ARG A 63 -14.54 -5.33 -1.41
C ARG A 63 -14.20 -5.96 -2.77
N GLU A 64 -13.79 -5.14 -3.74
CA GLU A 64 -13.46 -5.61 -5.07
C GLU A 64 -12.12 -6.38 -5.07
N ALA A 65 -11.12 -5.86 -4.37
CA ALA A 65 -9.81 -6.46 -4.23
C ALA A 65 -9.86 -7.80 -3.50
N SER A 66 -10.66 -7.94 -2.43
CA SER A 66 -10.82 -9.22 -1.71
C SER A 66 -11.54 -10.29 -2.52
N CYS A 67 -12.45 -9.89 -3.42
CA CYS A 67 -13.08 -10.81 -4.36
C CYS A 67 -12.11 -11.24 -5.49
N THR A 68 -11.27 -10.31 -5.95
CA THR A 68 -10.46 -10.43 -7.16
C THR A 68 -9.08 -11.03 -6.89
N LEU A 69 -8.37 -10.50 -5.90
CA LEU A 69 -7.02 -10.92 -5.52
C LEU A 69 -7.09 -12.13 -4.58
N ARG A 70 -6.17 -13.08 -4.77
CA ARG A 70 -6.06 -14.29 -3.93
C ARG A 70 -4.74 -14.29 -3.16
N GLY A 71 -4.79 -14.67 -1.89
CA GLY A 71 -3.57 -14.83 -1.07
C GLY A 71 -2.90 -13.53 -0.62
N GLY A 72 -3.51 -12.37 -0.87
CA GLY A 72 -2.98 -11.06 -0.47
C GLY A 72 -3.51 -9.93 -1.36
N PHE A 73 -3.09 -8.70 -1.10
CA PHE A 73 -3.55 -7.51 -1.82
C PHE A 73 -2.43 -6.72 -2.53
N GLY A 74 -1.20 -7.24 -2.46
CA GLY A 74 -0.04 -6.70 -3.15
C GLY A 74 0.90 -5.87 -2.26
N PRO A 75 2.06 -5.48 -2.79
CA PRO A 75 3.08 -4.76 -2.03
C PRO A 75 2.80 -3.25 -1.88
N TYR A 76 1.83 -2.70 -2.60
CA TYR A 76 1.67 -1.25 -2.72
C TYR A 76 0.74 -0.67 -1.68
N VAL A 77 1.24 0.28 -0.89
CA VAL A 77 0.49 1.03 0.12
C VAL A 77 0.52 2.51 -0.26
N TRP A 78 -0.64 3.15 -0.37
CA TRP A 78 -0.73 4.58 -0.60
C TRP A 78 -0.92 5.29 0.74
N VAL A 79 -0.15 6.34 0.96
CA VAL A 79 -0.19 7.14 2.18
C VAL A 79 -0.19 8.62 1.83
N ARG A 80 -1.01 9.39 2.54
CA ARG A 80 -1.06 10.83 2.48
C ARG A 80 -0.61 11.39 3.83
N LEU A 81 0.36 12.29 3.83
CA LEU A 81 0.88 12.89 5.05
C LEU A 81 -0.03 14.02 5.52
N ALA A 82 0.06 14.41 6.79
CA ALA A 82 -0.66 15.57 7.32
C ALA A 82 -0.09 16.89 6.80
N ASP A 83 1.23 16.94 6.60
CA ASP A 83 1.95 18.09 6.03
C ASP A 83 1.88 18.16 4.49
N ASP A 84 1.42 17.10 3.81
CA ASP A 84 1.42 17.04 2.35
C ASP A 84 0.06 16.57 1.81
N THR A 85 -0.45 17.26 0.80
CA THR A 85 -1.73 16.89 0.17
C THR A 85 -1.58 15.78 -0.88
N SER A 86 -0.34 15.44 -1.24
CA SER A 86 0.00 14.46 -2.26
C SER A 86 0.01 13.05 -1.71
N TRP A 87 -0.51 12.12 -2.50
CA TRP A 87 -0.41 10.69 -2.20
C TRP A 87 0.99 10.18 -2.54
N ARG A 88 1.59 9.48 -1.59
CA ARG A 88 2.86 8.77 -1.76
C ARG A 88 2.61 7.27 -1.79
N ARG A 89 3.23 6.58 -2.74
CA ARG A 89 3.18 5.12 -2.83
C ARG A 89 4.41 4.54 -2.14
N VAL A 90 4.18 3.66 -1.18
CA VAL A 90 5.19 2.83 -0.52
C VAL A 90 5.10 1.43 -1.11
N GLU A 91 6.24 0.86 -1.51
CA GLU A 91 6.34 -0.51 -1.98
C GLU A 91 6.92 -1.36 -0.85
N ALA A 92 6.15 -2.34 -0.38
CA ALA A 92 6.60 -3.32 0.58
C ALA A 92 7.49 -4.36 -0.11
N SER A 93 8.60 -4.68 0.54
CA SER A 93 9.53 -5.72 0.15
C SER A 93 9.29 -7.00 0.95
N ALA A 94 9.86 -8.12 0.50
CA ALA A 94 9.80 -9.39 1.22
C ALA A 94 10.72 -9.45 2.46
N ASP A 95 11.44 -8.36 2.74
CA ASP A 95 12.30 -8.18 3.91
C ASP A 95 11.49 -7.96 5.20
N ASP A 96 12.16 -7.87 6.35
CA ASP A 96 11.49 -7.71 7.64
C ASP A 96 10.63 -6.44 7.66
N PRO A 97 9.31 -6.55 7.96
CA PRO A 97 8.41 -5.42 7.88
C PRO A 97 8.72 -4.34 8.92
N ARG A 98 9.34 -4.68 10.07
CA ARG A 98 9.75 -3.68 11.05
C ARG A 98 10.96 -2.89 10.55
N ALA A 99 11.93 -3.55 9.92
CA ALA A 99 13.07 -2.86 9.31
C ALA A 99 12.61 -1.86 8.24
N GLN A 100 11.62 -2.24 7.42
CA GLN A 100 11.00 -1.36 6.43
C GLN A 100 10.27 -0.17 7.08
N VAL A 101 9.50 -0.41 8.14
CA VAL A 101 8.85 0.66 8.91
C VAL A 101 9.89 1.62 9.50
N MET A 102 10.99 1.13 10.06
CA MET A 102 12.07 1.98 10.59
C MET A 102 12.75 2.82 9.49
N GLN A 103 12.99 2.25 8.31
CA GLN A 103 13.50 3.03 7.17
C GLN A 103 12.50 4.09 6.72
N LEU A 104 11.23 3.74 6.64
CA LEU A 104 10.16 4.67 6.27
C LEU A 104 10.04 5.80 7.29
N GLU A 105 10.11 5.49 8.58
CA GLU A 105 10.13 6.47 9.67
C GLU A 105 11.34 7.40 9.57
N LYS A 106 12.53 6.88 9.23
CA LYS A 106 13.71 7.72 8.95
C LYS A 106 13.50 8.64 7.76
N SER A 107 12.88 8.18 6.67
CA SER A 107 12.57 9.04 5.51
C SER A 107 11.49 10.07 5.82
N LEU A 108 10.55 9.76 6.70
CA LEU A 108 9.52 10.71 7.16
C LEU A 108 10.12 11.76 8.09
N SER A 109 10.93 11.34 9.06
CA SER A 109 11.57 12.19 10.08
C SER A 109 12.79 12.95 9.56
N GLY A 110 13.46 12.45 8.52
CA GLY A 110 14.69 13.01 7.97
C GLY A 110 14.50 14.07 6.88
N ASN A 111 13.31 14.67 6.73
CA ASN A 111 13.10 15.83 5.86
C ASN A 111 13.40 17.16 6.58
N ASP A 112 14.31 17.14 7.54
CA ASP A 112 14.97 18.36 8.03
C ASP A 112 15.94 18.83 6.94
N ASN A 113 15.51 19.90 6.28
CA ASN A 113 16.17 20.75 5.30
C ASN A 113 17.71 20.80 5.35
#